data_AF-A0A7Y3FCV6-F1
#
_entry.id   AF-A0A7Y3FCV6-F1
#
_cell.length_a   1.000
_cell.length_b   1.000
_cell.length_c   1.000
_cell.angle_alpha   90.00
_cell.angle_beta   90.00
_cell.angle_gamma   90.00
#
_symmetry.space_group_name_H-M   'P 1'
#
loop_
_entity.id
_entity.type
_entity.pdbx_description
1 polymer ?
#
loop_
_entity_poly.entity_id
_entity_poly.type
_entity_poly.pdbx_seq_one_letter_code
_entity_poly.pdbx_strand_id
1 'polypeptide(L)'
;VLKVIASAFDDGIPYKWIDFPQPNYASSSADMVMHGDKMVGMSMFNGYSYNERCVLSLGVVDQSVEIGDVLTLKWGEPDDTAKTSAEKHRQAEIRVRVSPTPYASEVRTGYAADSWRTKAA
;
A
#
# COMPACT_ATOMS: atom_id res chain seq x y z
N VAL A 1 0.16 6.35 8.04
CA VAL A 1 -1.29 6.11 7.86
C VAL A 1 -2.17 6.85 8.88
N LEU A 2 -1.89 6.84 10.19
CA LEU A 2 -2.77 7.53 11.16
C LEU A 2 -3.01 9.01 10.87
N LYS A 3 -1.99 9.76 10.42
CA LYS A 3 -2.13 11.15 9.95
C LYS A 3 -3.14 11.31 8.80
N VAL A 4 -3.24 10.31 7.92
CA VAL A 4 -4.19 10.30 6.80
C VAL A 4 -5.61 10.12 7.34
N ILE A 5 -5.81 9.14 8.21
CA ILE A 5 -7.10 8.84 8.83
C ILE A 5 -7.58 10.02 9.68
N ALA A 6 -6.71 10.55 10.53
CA ALA A 6 -7.02 11.69 11.40
C ALA A 6 -7.49 12.92 10.62
N SER A 7 -6.93 13.15 9.43
CA SER A 7 -7.28 14.33 8.62
C SER A 7 -8.74 14.38 8.18
N ALA A 8 -9.46 13.24 8.16
CA ALA A 8 -10.89 13.21 7.86
C ALA A 8 -11.76 13.77 8.99
N PHE A 9 -11.18 13.99 10.17
CA PHE A 9 -11.84 14.57 11.34
C PHE A 9 -11.40 16.02 11.61
N ASP A 10 -10.48 16.55 10.80
CA ASP A 10 -10.03 17.93 10.86
C ASP A 10 -10.83 18.81 9.87
N ASP A 11 -10.82 20.13 10.09
CA ASP A 11 -11.38 21.08 9.13
C ASP A 11 -10.51 21.18 7.86
N GLY A 12 -11.15 21.46 6.72
CA GLY A 12 -10.49 21.69 5.43
C GLY A 12 -10.50 20.49 4.49
N ILE A 13 -9.56 20.44 3.54
CA ILE A 13 -9.45 19.33 2.57
C ILE A 13 -8.61 18.20 3.19
N PRO A 14 -9.20 17.02 3.46
CA PRO A 14 -8.49 15.90 4.06
C PRO A 14 -7.56 15.22 3.04
N TYR A 15 -6.72 14.30 3.51
CA TYR A 15 -6.09 13.32 2.62
C TYR A 15 -7.12 12.30 2.13
N LYS A 16 -6.81 11.56 1.05
CA LYS A 16 -7.70 10.48 0.57
C LYS A 16 -8.04 9.51 1.71
N TRP A 17 -9.33 9.23 1.90
CA TRP A 17 -9.83 8.32 2.92
C TRP A 17 -9.26 6.91 2.73
N ILE A 18 -8.81 6.29 3.83
CA ILE A 18 -8.39 4.89 3.89
C ILE A 18 -9.54 4.09 4.51
N ASP A 19 -10.28 3.38 3.68
CA ASP A 19 -11.35 2.50 4.15
C ASP A 19 -10.82 1.14 4.63
N PHE A 20 -11.51 0.52 5.58
CA PHE A 20 -11.11 -0.73 6.21
C PHE A 20 -12.12 -1.85 5.93
N PRO A 21 -11.67 -3.08 5.58
CA PRO A 21 -10.27 -3.50 5.43
C PRO A 21 -9.71 -3.27 4.01
N GLN A 22 -10.51 -2.81 3.04
CA GLN A 22 -10.10 -2.71 1.63
C GLN A 22 -10.26 -1.26 1.11
N PRO A 23 -9.19 -0.46 1.08
CA PRO A 23 -9.25 0.95 0.70
C PRO A 23 -9.20 1.20 -0.81
N ASN A 24 -9.21 0.16 -1.66
CA ASN A 24 -9.26 0.35 -3.12
C ASN A 24 -10.58 1.05 -3.52
N TYR A 25 -10.49 2.00 -4.45
CA TYR A 25 -11.62 2.82 -4.89
C TYR A 25 -11.77 2.82 -6.43
N ALA A 26 -11.16 1.87 -7.12
CA ALA A 26 -11.33 1.63 -8.55
C ALA A 26 -11.10 0.14 -8.86
N SER A 27 -11.55 -0.33 -10.03
CA SER A 27 -11.31 -1.70 -10.49
C SER A 27 -9.83 -2.03 -10.66
N SER A 28 -8.98 -1.02 -10.83
CA SER A 28 -7.52 -1.14 -10.88
C SER A 28 -6.91 0.02 -10.12
N SER A 29 -5.93 -0.27 -9.25
CA SER A 29 -5.21 0.74 -8.47
C SER A 29 -3.77 0.85 -8.98
N ALA A 30 -3.20 2.05 -8.93
CA ALA A 30 -1.91 2.38 -9.51
C ALA A 30 -1.26 3.55 -8.75
N ASP A 31 -0.96 3.35 -7.47
CA ASP A 31 -0.35 4.39 -6.64
C ASP A 31 1.18 4.40 -6.85
N MET A 32 1.77 5.58 -6.99
CA MET A 32 3.22 5.71 -7.23
C MET A 32 4.02 5.30 -6.00
N VAL A 33 5.08 4.51 -6.21
CA VAL A 33 6.10 4.20 -5.20
C VAL A 33 7.41 4.87 -5.58
N MET A 34 7.94 5.68 -4.68
CA MET A 34 9.04 6.61 -4.90
C MET A 34 10.24 6.29 -4.01
N HIS A 35 11.45 6.41 -4.56
CA HIS A 35 12.72 6.48 -3.84
C HIS A 35 13.32 7.87 -4.07
N GLY A 36 13.13 8.78 -3.11
CA GLY A 36 13.38 10.21 -3.33
C GLY A 36 12.48 10.73 -4.45
N ASP A 37 13.06 11.37 -5.46
CA ASP A 37 12.33 11.91 -6.61
C ASP A 37 12.13 10.89 -7.75
N LYS A 38 12.70 9.68 -7.63
CA LYS A 38 12.60 8.64 -8.65
C LYS A 38 11.41 7.72 -8.36
N MET A 39 10.52 7.57 -9.35
CA MET A 39 9.51 6.50 -9.31
C MET A 39 10.21 5.15 -9.52
N VAL A 40 10.00 4.24 -8.58
CA VAL A 40 10.63 2.91 -8.56
C VAL A 40 9.60 1.79 -8.54
N GLY A 41 8.31 2.09 -8.60
CA GLY A 41 7.29 1.05 -8.62
C GLY A 41 5.87 1.57 -8.52
N MET A 42 4.95 0.63 -8.35
CA MET A 42 3.53 0.88 -8.28
C MET A 42 2.88 -0.03 -7.24
N SER A 43 2.10 0.55 -6.35
CA SER A 43 1.17 -0.20 -5.50
C SER A 43 -0.15 -0.41 -6.26
N MET A 44 -0.64 -1.64 -6.24
CA MET A 44 -1.73 -2.11 -7.10
C MET A 44 -2.92 -2.68 -6.32
N PHE A 45 -2.73 -3.00 -5.05
CA PHE A 45 -3.78 -3.53 -4.19
C PHE A 45 -3.48 -3.21 -2.74
N ASN A 46 -4.41 -2.53 -2.07
CA ASN A 46 -4.22 -2.05 -0.71
C ASN A 46 -5.15 -2.80 0.25
N GLY A 47 -4.77 -2.93 1.52
CA GLY A 47 -5.62 -3.55 2.53
C GLY A 47 -5.09 -3.40 3.95
N TYR A 48 -5.98 -3.42 4.93
CA TYR A 48 -5.60 -3.54 6.33
C TYR A 48 -5.72 -4.98 6.80
N SER A 49 -4.62 -5.50 7.35
CA SER A 49 -4.60 -6.79 8.03
C SER A 49 -4.81 -6.58 9.53
N TYR A 50 -5.91 -7.10 10.07
CA TYR A 50 -6.16 -7.10 11.51
C TYR A 50 -5.19 -8.03 12.26
N ASN A 51 -4.77 -9.12 11.63
CA ASN A 51 -3.79 -10.06 12.21
C ASN A 51 -2.43 -9.37 12.42
N GLU A 52 -2.03 -8.54 11.46
CA GLU A 52 -0.73 -7.86 11.47
C GLU A 52 -0.81 -6.42 12.03
N ARG A 53 -2.03 -5.93 12.31
CA ARG A 53 -2.33 -4.55 12.70
C ARG A 53 -1.66 -3.52 11.79
N CYS A 54 -1.64 -3.81 10.49
CA CYS A 54 -0.86 -3.07 9.50
C CYS A 54 -1.69 -2.82 8.24
N VAL A 55 -1.53 -1.61 7.67
CA VAL A 55 -1.97 -1.33 6.30
C VAL A 55 -0.88 -1.81 5.37
N LEU A 56 -1.24 -2.74 4.50
CA LEU A 56 -0.38 -3.41 3.54
C LEU A 56 -0.78 -3.02 2.12
N SER A 57 0.19 -3.10 1.23
CA SER A 57 -0.05 -3.03 -0.19
C SER A 57 0.72 -4.10 -0.94
N LEU A 58 0.11 -4.64 -2.00
CA LEU A 58 0.79 -5.45 -3.01
C LEU A 58 1.12 -4.57 -4.20
N GLY A 59 2.34 -4.70 -4.69
CA GLY A 59 2.83 -3.88 -5.79
C GLY A 59 4.03 -4.51 -6.47
N VAL A 60 4.46 -3.85 -7.53
CA VAL A 60 5.68 -4.19 -8.25
C VAL A 60 6.68 -3.05 -8.08
N VAL A 61 7.95 -3.39 -7.98
CA VAL A 61 9.06 -2.44 -7.83
C VAL A 61 10.19 -2.81 -8.79
N ASP A 62 11.05 -1.83 -9.06
CA ASP A 62 12.29 -1.99 -9.79
C ASP A 62 13.18 -3.05 -9.15
N GLN A 63 13.97 -3.76 -9.96
CA GLN A 63 14.82 -4.85 -9.48
C GLN A 63 15.94 -4.40 -8.52
N SER A 64 16.27 -3.12 -8.50
CA SER A 64 17.25 -2.55 -7.56
C SER A 64 16.70 -2.31 -6.16
N VAL A 65 15.39 -2.47 -5.95
CA VAL A 65 14.74 -2.30 -4.65
C VAL A 65 14.87 -3.57 -3.82
N GLU A 66 15.40 -3.44 -2.61
CA GLU A 66 15.69 -4.56 -1.73
C GLU A 66 14.65 -4.72 -0.61
N ILE A 67 14.53 -5.93 -0.08
CA ILE A 67 13.70 -6.17 1.12
C ILE A 67 14.27 -5.36 2.29
N GLY A 68 13.38 -4.60 2.95
CA GLY A 68 13.75 -3.71 4.05
C GLY A 68 13.89 -2.24 3.65
N ASP A 69 13.99 -1.93 2.35
CA ASP A 69 14.01 -0.55 1.88
C ASP A 69 12.78 0.22 2.36
N VAL A 70 13.00 1.48 2.72
CA VAL A 70 11.93 2.41 3.11
C VAL A 70 11.70 3.37 1.96
N LEU A 71 10.54 3.24 1.31
CA LEU A 71 10.11 4.01 0.16
C LEU A 71 8.96 4.93 0.56
N THR A 72 8.47 5.73 -0.40
CA THR A 72 7.32 6.61 -0.22
C THR A 72 6.23 6.27 -1.23
N LEU A 73 5.04 5.94 -0.74
CA LEU A 73 3.84 5.79 -1.55
C LEU A 73 3.09 7.13 -1.61
N LYS A 74 2.73 7.57 -2.82
CA LYS A 74 1.83 8.72 -3.04
C LYS A 74 0.40 8.23 -2.94
N TRP A 75 -0.30 8.62 -1.87
CA TRP A 75 -1.66 8.17 -1.57
C TRP A 75 -2.68 9.23 -1.94
N GLY A 76 -3.70 8.83 -2.71
CA GLY A 76 -4.67 9.73 -3.32
C GLY A 76 -4.21 10.28 -4.67
N GLU A 77 -5.11 10.99 -5.31
CA GLU A 77 -4.98 11.49 -6.67
C GLU A 77 -4.53 12.96 -6.66
N PRO A 78 -3.68 13.38 -7.63
CA PRO A 78 -3.24 14.77 -7.73
C PRO A 78 -4.32 15.69 -8.29
N ASP A 79 -5.23 15.13 -9.09
CA ASP A 79 -6.30 15.83 -9.80
C ASP A 79 -7.67 15.44 -9.23
N ASP A 80 -8.63 16.36 -9.31
CA ASP A 80 -10.04 16.07 -9.03
C ASP A 80 -10.60 15.20 -10.18
N THR A 81 -10.47 13.88 -10.04
CA THR A 81 -11.03 12.95 -11.04
C THR A 81 -12.54 12.80 -10.88
N ALA A 82 -13.23 12.40 -11.95
CA ALA A 82 -14.68 12.19 -11.95
C ALA A 82 -15.13 10.86 -11.31
N LYS A 83 -14.26 10.16 -10.58
CA LYS A 83 -14.62 8.88 -9.93
C LYS A 83 -15.56 9.15 -8.76
N THR A 84 -16.73 8.52 -8.77
CA THR A 84 -17.73 8.67 -7.69
C THR A 84 -17.25 8.14 -6.34
N SER A 85 -16.25 7.27 -6.35
CA SER A 85 -15.57 6.68 -5.19
C SER A 85 -14.41 7.54 -4.65
N ALA A 86 -14.12 8.68 -5.28
CA ALA A 86 -13.12 9.64 -4.85
C ALA A 86 -13.82 10.90 -4.30
N GLU A 87 -13.78 11.08 -3.00
CA GLU A 87 -14.11 12.34 -2.33
C GLU A 87 -13.08 13.42 -2.68
N LYS A 88 -13.39 14.70 -2.43
CA LYS A 88 -12.40 15.77 -2.58
C LYS A 88 -11.27 15.60 -1.54
N HIS A 89 -10.02 15.52 -2.00
CA HIS A 89 -8.89 15.25 -1.13
C HIS A 89 -7.59 15.88 -1.66
N ARG A 90 -6.54 15.86 -0.83
CA ARG A 90 -5.15 16.16 -1.21
C ARG A 90 -4.28 14.91 -1.06
N GLN A 91 -3.18 14.84 -1.80
CA GLN A 91 -2.27 13.69 -1.71
C GLN A 91 -1.52 13.64 -0.39
N ALA A 92 -1.27 12.42 0.08
CA ALA A 92 -0.38 12.15 1.21
C ALA A 92 0.88 11.40 0.74
N GLU A 93 1.99 11.64 1.44
CA GLU A 93 3.18 10.81 1.34
C GLU A 93 3.19 9.83 2.50
N ILE A 94 3.16 8.53 2.17
CA ILE A 94 3.16 7.45 3.14
C ILE A 94 4.48 6.70 3.04
N ARG A 95 5.27 6.71 4.13
CA ARG A 95 6.43 5.81 4.24
C ARG A 95 5.98 4.37 4.22
N VAL A 96 6.55 3.57 3.33
CA VAL A 96 6.27 2.13 3.19
C VAL A 96 7.58 1.36 3.31
N ARG A 97 7.53 0.15 3.87
CA ARG A 97 8.69 -0.73 3.99
C ARG A 97 8.51 -1.93 3.08
N VAL A 98 9.48 -2.17 2.20
CA VAL A 98 9.49 -3.35 1.33
C VAL A 98 9.63 -4.60 2.20
N SER A 99 8.71 -5.54 2.02
CA SER A 99 8.59 -6.75 2.84
C SER A 99 8.47 -7.99 1.96
N PRO A 100 8.83 -9.18 2.46
CA PRO A 100 8.67 -10.42 1.71
C PRO A 100 7.22 -10.69 1.31
N THR A 101 7.03 -11.41 0.21
CA THR A 101 5.72 -11.89 -0.24
C THR A 101 5.73 -13.43 -0.21
N PRO A 102 4.95 -14.11 0.63
CA PRO A 102 3.88 -13.59 1.51
C PRO A 102 4.38 -12.81 2.75
N TYR A 103 3.59 -11.82 3.18
CA TYR A 103 3.93 -10.89 4.28
C TYR A 103 3.97 -11.55 5.68
N ALA A 104 3.00 -12.40 6.00
CA ALA A 104 2.91 -13.03 7.32
C ALA A 104 4.04 -14.06 7.50
N SER A 105 4.82 -13.94 8.58
CA SER A 105 5.91 -14.88 8.89
C SER A 105 5.40 -16.30 9.13
N GLU A 106 4.26 -16.44 9.79
CA GLU A 106 3.64 -17.73 10.12
C GLU A 106 3.22 -18.50 8.86
N VAL A 107 2.83 -17.79 7.80
CA VAL A 107 2.58 -18.39 6.48
C VAL A 107 3.89 -18.87 5.83
N ARG A 108 4.99 -18.12 6.02
CA ARG A 108 6.31 -18.50 5.48
C ARG A 108 6.93 -19.69 6.21
N THR A 109 6.76 -19.79 7.52
CA THR A 109 7.48 -20.79 8.34
C THR A 109 6.62 -21.98 8.75
N GLY A 110 5.31 -21.81 8.88
CA GLY A 110 4.40 -22.86 9.34
C GLY A 110 3.81 -23.67 8.20
N TYR A 111 3.15 -23.02 7.24
CA TYR A 111 2.41 -23.70 6.16
C TYR A 111 3.22 -23.90 4.87
N ALA A 112 4.20 -23.04 4.60
CA ALA A 112 4.96 -23.09 3.35
C ALA A 112 6.13 -24.09 3.36
N ALA A 113 6.61 -24.52 4.53
CA ALA A 113 7.76 -25.44 4.63
C ALA A 113 7.51 -26.77 3.91
N ASP A 114 6.30 -27.33 4.02
CA ASP A 114 5.88 -28.59 3.36
C ASP A 114 4.96 -28.39 2.14
N SER A 115 4.87 -27.16 1.63
CA SER A 115 3.98 -26.79 0.53
C SER A 115 4.53 -27.20 -0.84
N TRP A 116 3.66 -27.27 -1.86
CA TRP A 116 4.09 -27.44 -3.26
C TRP A 116 5.10 -26.38 -3.71
N ARG A 117 5.12 -25.21 -3.05
CA ARG A 117 6.06 -24.11 -3.32
C ARG A 117 7.52 -24.43 -2.97
N THR A 118 7.79 -25.33 -2.02
CA THR A 118 9.15 -25.76 -1.65
C THR A 118 9.60 -27.03 -2.35
N LYS A 119 8.71 -27.72 -3.08
CA LYS A 119 9.02 -28.96 -3.83
C LYS A 119 9.53 -28.73 -5.25
N ALA A 120 9.55 -27.49 -5.72
CA ALA A 120 10.09 -27.10 -7.01
C ALA A 120 11.34 -26.23 -6.81
N ALA A 121 12.44 -26.88 -6.41
CA ALA A 121 13.80 -26.34 -6.45
C ALA A 121 14.76 -27.49 -6.80
#